data_AF-A0A931VS81-F1
#
_entry.id   AF-A0A931VS81-F1
#
_cell.length_a   1.000
_cell.length_b   1.000
_cell.length_c   1.000
_cell.angle_alpha   90.00
_cell.angle_beta   90.00
_cell.angle_gamma   90.00
#
_symmetry.space_group_name_H-M   'P 1'
#
loop_
_entity.id
_entity.type
_entity.pdbx_description
1 polymer ?
#
loop_
_entity_poly.entity_id
_entity_poly.type
_entity_poly.pdbx_seq_one_letter_code
_entity_poly.pdbx_strand_id
1 'polypeptide(L)'
;MVQIPSFQIAAPQVYNEHVLALGKDLVIRLQILLKLCGIHERNNVALVRPSERLVETLSIFHRTAAEVALRLSRDFLYIDEVRVRYDIETATSYNYLLEEMQRRRIGAVSFKGPVDAVTARTFGAVFTGIETTHPDPVYEIQKRLVAGNCFSVSVEAYDEPPEQPLDTIMDERKRAKRTYFRAISSLKGIVHALKEGQAVEIRRVKRSVQSIIDVMLREEFSLLGLTTLKDYDEYLYIHCINVSIFALTLGKRLGLPKSHLTNLGVSSVFHDIGKVEIPHEIIDKPTEFTEEDWRQVKEHPSLGVKILSRIRGLNDLTMVSMVVSFEHHLRHDSRGYPSLRSRPEWDMHFFSRIVALADQYDAMTSSRVYQRVPFSPDKALSVMAERSGTHFEPALLKVFVNMVGIYPIGTLLLLDTNELALVFDTNPTPANANRPRVLVITDTSGNQIEARTADLTEIDPRTGRHKRSVAKVLDVHKYNINLAEYFI
;
A
#
# COMPACT_ATOMS: atom_id res chain seq x y z
N MET A 1 1.60 -50.02 18.68
CA MET A 1 1.98 -49.37 17.41
C MET A 1 0.71 -49.20 16.60
N VAL A 2 0.07 -48.03 16.71
CA VAL A 2 -1.17 -47.72 15.99
C VAL A 2 -0.77 -47.13 14.64
N GLN A 3 -1.22 -47.77 13.55
CA GLN A 3 -1.03 -47.28 12.18
C GLN A 3 -1.68 -45.90 12.02
N ILE A 4 -0.88 -44.94 11.56
CA ILE A 4 -1.36 -43.64 11.10
C ILE A 4 -1.99 -43.86 9.71
N PRO A 5 -3.24 -43.44 9.47
CA PRO A 5 -3.84 -43.54 8.13
C PRO A 5 -3.10 -42.60 7.18
N SER A 6 -2.69 -43.13 6.03
CA SER A 6 -2.22 -42.33 4.90
C SER A 6 -3.38 -41.47 4.39
N PHE A 7 -3.33 -40.17 4.65
CA PHE A 7 -4.22 -39.21 4.00
C PHE A 7 -3.88 -39.15 2.51
N GLN A 8 -4.76 -39.65 1.66
CA GLN A 8 -4.81 -39.21 0.27
C GLN A 8 -5.15 -37.72 0.27
N ILE A 9 -4.21 -36.90 -0.21
CA ILE A 9 -4.42 -35.45 -0.36
C ILE A 9 -5.51 -35.26 -1.42
N ALA A 10 -6.65 -34.73 -1.00
CA ALA A 10 -7.78 -34.49 -1.87
C ALA A 10 -7.45 -33.39 -2.89
N ALA A 11 -7.87 -33.56 -4.15
CA ALA A 11 -7.71 -32.60 -5.25
C ALA A 11 -8.03 -31.12 -4.93
N PRO A 12 -8.99 -30.77 -4.05
CA PRO A 12 -9.28 -29.38 -3.68
C PRO A 12 -8.11 -28.68 -2.95
N GLN A 13 -7.29 -29.41 -2.20
CA GLN A 13 -6.19 -28.82 -1.42
C GLN A 13 -5.02 -28.42 -2.34
N VAL A 14 -4.70 -29.28 -3.31
CA VAL A 14 -3.69 -28.99 -4.36
C VAL A 14 -4.14 -27.84 -5.25
N TYR A 15 -5.43 -27.76 -5.58
CA TYR A 15 -5.97 -26.65 -6.37
C TYR A 15 -5.86 -25.31 -5.64
N ASN A 16 -6.20 -25.26 -4.35
CA ASN A 16 -6.07 -24.04 -3.54
C ASN A 16 -4.59 -23.62 -3.39
N GLU A 17 -3.66 -24.56 -3.28
CA GLU A 17 -2.21 -24.29 -3.30
C GLU A 17 -1.76 -23.71 -4.66
N HIS A 18 -2.28 -24.22 -5.77
CA HIS A 18 -2.03 -23.64 -7.09
C HIS A 18 -2.59 -22.22 -7.22
N VAL A 19 -3.77 -21.92 -6.67
CA VAL A 19 -4.29 -20.54 -6.64
C VAL A 19 -3.39 -19.62 -5.82
N LEU A 20 -2.93 -20.06 -4.65
CA LEU A 20 -2.03 -19.27 -3.82
C LEU A 20 -0.66 -19.04 -4.49
N ALA A 21 -0.17 -20.00 -5.26
CA ALA A 21 1.12 -19.92 -5.95
C ALA A 21 1.07 -19.14 -7.28
N LEU A 22 0.01 -19.33 -8.08
CA LEU A 22 -0.07 -18.91 -9.49
C LEU A 22 -1.18 -17.89 -9.77
N GLY A 23 -2.04 -17.58 -8.79
CA GLY A 23 -3.14 -16.63 -8.99
C GLY A 23 -2.65 -15.24 -9.39
N LYS A 24 -1.52 -14.80 -8.82
CA LYS A 24 -0.83 -13.56 -9.21
C LYS A 24 -0.42 -13.57 -10.68
N ASP A 25 0.18 -14.66 -11.14
CA ASP A 25 0.62 -14.82 -12.53
C ASP A 25 -0.55 -14.78 -13.51
N LEU A 26 -1.68 -15.40 -13.16
CA LEU A 26 -2.89 -15.35 -13.97
C LEU A 26 -3.38 -13.91 -14.14
N VAL A 27 -3.47 -13.16 -13.03
CA VAL A 27 -3.86 -11.74 -13.01
C VAL A 27 -2.91 -10.89 -13.87
N ILE A 28 -1.60 -11.07 -13.75
CA ILE A 28 -0.61 -10.32 -14.54
C ILE A 28 -0.77 -10.61 -16.03
N ARG A 29 -0.82 -11.90 -16.40
CA ARG A 29 -0.87 -12.33 -17.81
C ARG A 29 -2.16 -11.88 -18.48
N LEU A 30 -3.28 -11.97 -17.78
CA LEU A 30 -4.56 -11.48 -18.26
C LEU A 30 -4.55 -9.95 -18.43
N GLN A 31 -4.01 -9.22 -17.45
CA GLN A 31 -3.89 -7.76 -17.56
C GLN A 31 -3.05 -7.32 -18.76
N ILE A 32 -1.90 -7.95 -18.98
CA ILE A 32 -1.01 -7.62 -20.11
C ILE A 32 -1.75 -7.86 -21.44
N LEU A 33 -2.43 -8.99 -21.57
CA LEU A 33 -3.21 -9.31 -22.76
C LEU A 33 -4.30 -8.27 -23.02
N LEU A 34 -5.11 -7.94 -22.00
CA LEU A 34 -6.18 -6.95 -22.14
C LEU A 34 -5.65 -5.57 -22.51
N LYS A 35 -4.55 -5.10 -21.89
CA LYS A 35 -3.96 -3.81 -22.26
C LYS A 35 -3.52 -3.75 -23.72
N LEU A 36 -2.89 -4.82 -24.22
CA LEU A 36 -2.44 -4.87 -25.61
C LEU A 36 -3.61 -5.00 -26.58
N CYS A 37 -4.66 -5.75 -26.24
CA CYS A 37 -5.89 -5.82 -27.04
C CYS A 37 -6.62 -4.47 -27.13
N GLY A 38 -6.52 -3.62 -26.10
CA GLY A 38 -7.06 -2.27 -26.15
C GLY A 38 -6.29 -1.31 -27.08
N ILE A 39 -5.09 -1.69 -27.54
CA ILE A 39 -4.22 -0.85 -28.40
C ILE A 39 -4.09 -1.43 -29.81
N HIS A 40 -4.10 -2.76 -29.94
CA HIS A 40 -3.81 -3.47 -31.17
C HIS A 40 -4.97 -4.35 -31.62
N GLU A 41 -5.13 -4.48 -32.94
CA GLU A 41 -6.09 -5.42 -33.52
C GLU A 41 -5.74 -6.89 -33.19
N ARG A 42 -6.77 -7.75 -33.16
CA ARG A 42 -6.71 -9.16 -32.73
C ARG A 42 -5.60 -10.00 -33.38
N ASN A 43 -5.24 -9.71 -34.62
CA ASN A 43 -4.26 -10.49 -35.38
C ASN A 43 -2.83 -9.91 -35.31
N ASN A 44 -2.61 -8.88 -34.49
CA ASN A 44 -1.31 -8.25 -34.36
C ASN A 44 -0.28 -9.20 -33.71
N VAL A 45 0.93 -9.24 -34.27
CA VAL A 45 2.04 -10.07 -33.80
C VAL A 45 2.39 -9.78 -32.32
N ALA A 46 2.20 -8.55 -31.85
CA ALA A 46 2.41 -8.16 -30.46
C ALA A 46 1.54 -8.95 -29.46
N LEU A 47 0.41 -9.53 -29.91
CA LEU A 47 -0.50 -10.31 -29.06
C LEU A 47 -0.14 -11.80 -28.98
N VAL A 48 0.74 -12.31 -29.84
CA VAL A 48 1.07 -13.75 -29.90
C VAL A 48 1.63 -14.24 -28.56
N ARG A 49 2.76 -13.67 -28.14
CA ARG A 49 3.47 -14.09 -26.92
C ARG A 49 2.66 -13.85 -25.62
N PRO A 50 1.96 -12.72 -25.42
CA PRO A 50 1.08 -12.55 -24.25
C PRO A 50 -0.02 -13.61 -24.16
N SER A 51 -0.59 -14.00 -25.30
CA SER A 51 -1.67 -14.99 -25.34
C SER A 51 -1.18 -16.40 -25.04
N GLU A 52 -0.03 -16.78 -25.60
CA GLU A 52 0.64 -18.05 -25.29
C GLU A 52 0.96 -18.14 -23.80
N ARG A 53 1.49 -17.07 -23.21
CA ARG A 53 1.76 -17.02 -21.78
C ARG A 53 0.50 -17.17 -20.93
N LEU A 54 -0.60 -16.49 -21.27
CA LEU A 54 -1.85 -16.67 -20.53
C LEU A 54 -2.33 -18.13 -20.60
N VAL A 55 -2.25 -18.75 -21.78
CA VAL A 55 -2.62 -20.15 -22.02
C VAL A 55 -1.73 -21.11 -21.22
N GLU A 56 -0.41 -20.88 -21.17
CA GLU A 56 0.50 -21.67 -20.34
C GLU A 56 0.05 -21.69 -18.87
N THR A 57 -0.30 -20.53 -18.31
CA THR A 57 -0.76 -20.45 -16.92
C THR A 57 -2.11 -21.12 -16.71
N LEU A 58 -3.08 -20.88 -17.59
CA LEU A 58 -4.38 -21.57 -17.54
C LEU A 58 -4.23 -23.08 -17.66
N SER A 59 -3.29 -23.56 -18.47
CA SER A 59 -3.03 -25.00 -18.64
C SER A 59 -2.56 -25.67 -17.35
N ILE A 60 -1.87 -24.95 -16.46
CA ILE A 60 -1.45 -25.48 -15.15
C ILE A 60 -2.67 -25.67 -14.25
N PHE A 61 -3.55 -24.66 -14.17
CA PHE A 61 -4.81 -24.77 -13.43
C PHE A 61 -5.70 -25.90 -13.98
N HIS A 62 -5.73 -26.06 -15.31
CA HIS A 62 -6.53 -27.10 -15.97
C HIS A 62 -6.06 -28.54 -15.74
N ARG A 63 -4.89 -28.76 -15.15
CA ARG A 63 -4.47 -30.09 -14.68
C ARG A 63 -5.32 -30.58 -13.50
N THR A 64 -5.93 -29.65 -12.78
CA THR A 64 -6.63 -29.89 -11.52
C THR A 64 -8.09 -29.42 -11.52
N ALA A 65 -8.50 -28.56 -12.46
CA ALA A 65 -9.88 -28.08 -12.58
C ALA A 65 -10.33 -27.96 -14.06
N ALA A 66 -11.56 -28.39 -14.37
CA ALA A 66 -12.10 -28.29 -15.73
C ALA A 66 -12.36 -26.84 -16.17
N GLU A 67 -12.57 -25.94 -15.20
CA GLU A 67 -12.86 -24.53 -15.37
C GLU A 67 -12.05 -23.73 -14.36
N VAL A 68 -11.66 -22.52 -14.75
CA VAL A 68 -10.97 -21.55 -13.89
C VAL A 68 -11.75 -20.25 -13.98
N ALA A 69 -12.45 -19.88 -12.91
CA ALA A 69 -13.24 -18.66 -12.88
C ALA A 69 -12.51 -17.55 -12.12
N LEU A 70 -12.12 -16.48 -12.79
CA LEU A 70 -11.70 -15.24 -12.13
C LEU A 70 -12.95 -14.46 -11.75
N ARG A 71 -13.31 -14.49 -10.46
CA ARG A 71 -14.50 -13.87 -9.89
C ARG A 71 -14.15 -12.55 -9.20
N LEU A 72 -15.03 -11.57 -9.36
CA LEU A 72 -15.05 -10.31 -8.66
C LEU A 72 -16.07 -10.42 -7.51
N SER A 73 -15.63 -10.17 -6.28
CA SER A 73 -16.51 -10.04 -5.13
C SER A 73 -16.02 -8.87 -4.28
N ARG A 74 -16.89 -7.88 -4.06
CA ARG A 74 -16.52 -6.58 -3.50
C ARG A 74 -15.30 -5.97 -4.22
N ASP A 75 -14.22 -5.71 -3.47
CA ASP A 75 -12.95 -5.16 -3.97
C ASP A 75 -11.85 -6.20 -4.19
N PHE A 76 -12.21 -7.48 -4.21
CA PHE A 76 -11.26 -8.57 -4.37
C PHE A 76 -11.56 -9.46 -5.57
N LEU A 77 -10.48 -9.92 -6.18
CA LEU A 77 -10.46 -10.99 -7.16
C LEU A 77 -10.25 -12.33 -6.46
N TYR A 78 -11.05 -13.30 -6.86
CA TYR A 78 -11.00 -14.69 -6.44
C TYR A 78 -10.76 -15.54 -7.68
N ILE A 79 -10.01 -16.62 -7.52
CA ILE A 79 -10.06 -17.73 -8.48
C ILE A 79 -10.90 -18.81 -7.83
N ASP A 80 -12.08 -19.02 -8.39
CA ASP A 80 -13.20 -19.73 -7.76
C ASP A 80 -13.48 -19.16 -6.37
N GLU A 81 -13.26 -19.94 -5.30
CA GLU A 81 -13.53 -19.53 -3.91
C GLU A 81 -12.28 -18.98 -3.18
N VAL A 82 -11.11 -19.01 -3.82
CA VAL A 82 -9.84 -18.65 -3.18
C VAL A 82 -9.44 -17.23 -3.58
N ARG A 83 -9.32 -16.34 -2.58
CA ARG A 83 -8.89 -14.96 -2.79
C ARG A 83 -7.49 -14.93 -3.40
N VAL A 84 -7.35 -14.23 -4.51
CA VAL A 84 -6.02 -13.98 -5.11
C VAL A 84 -5.31 -12.95 -4.25
N ARG A 85 -4.26 -13.40 -3.55
CA ARG A 85 -3.33 -12.52 -2.85
C ARG A 85 -2.50 -11.77 -3.88
N TYR A 86 -2.23 -10.49 -3.64
CA TYR A 86 -1.32 -9.70 -4.46
C TYR A 86 -0.36 -8.93 -3.54
N ASP A 87 0.83 -8.69 -4.03
CA ASP A 87 1.88 -7.87 -3.42
C ASP A 87 1.96 -6.52 -4.16
N ILE A 88 2.91 -5.68 -3.78
CA ILE A 88 3.04 -4.34 -4.36
C ILE A 88 3.38 -4.39 -5.86
N GLU A 89 4.19 -5.36 -6.28
CA GLU A 89 4.58 -5.53 -7.68
C GLU A 89 3.37 -5.87 -8.56
N THR A 90 2.44 -6.66 -8.02
CA THR A 90 1.26 -7.16 -8.73
C THR A 90 0.02 -6.30 -8.50
N ALA A 91 0.03 -5.38 -7.54
CA ALA A 91 -1.10 -4.50 -7.19
C ALA A 91 -1.61 -3.67 -8.37
N THR A 92 -0.73 -3.19 -9.26
CA THR A 92 -1.15 -2.42 -10.45
C THR A 92 -1.92 -3.29 -11.44
N SER A 93 -1.48 -4.52 -11.65
CA SER A 93 -2.16 -5.47 -12.55
C SER A 93 -3.49 -5.93 -11.97
N TYR A 94 -3.50 -6.20 -10.65
CA TYR A 94 -4.69 -6.56 -9.90
C TYR A 94 -5.77 -5.47 -9.98
N ASN A 95 -5.41 -4.23 -9.59
CA ASN A 95 -6.34 -3.11 -9.60
C ASN A 95 -6.86 -2.80 -11.01
N TYR A 96 -6.03 -2.96 -12.04
CA TYR A 96 -6.48 -2.80 -13.42
C TYR A 96 -7.59 -3.80 -13.78
N LEU A 97 -7.41 -5.09 -13.50
CA LEU A 97 -8.43 -6.10 -13.80
C LEU A 97 -9.71 -5.85 -13.00
N LEU A 98 -9.57 -5.56 -11.71
CA LEU A 98 -10.68 -5.22 -10.82
C LEU A 98 -11.51 -4.07 -11.41
N GLU A 99 -10.86 -2.98 -11.82
CA GLU A 99 -11.52 -1.81 -12.41
C GLU A 99 -12.19 -2.12 -13.76
N GLU A 100 -11.51 -2.86 -14.64
CA GLU A 100 -12.04 -3.13 -15.98
C GLU A 100 -13.26 -4.07 -15.93
N MET A 101 -13.27 -5.03 -14.99
CA MET A 101 -14.41 -5.89 -14.71
C MET A 101 -15.58 -5.08 -14.10
N GLN A 102 -15.31 -4.24 -13.09
CA GLN A 102 -16.34 -3.38 -12.47
C GLN A 102 -16.94 -2.37 -13.45
N ARG A 103 -16.11 -1.65 -14.22
CA ARG A 103 -16.60 -0.68 -15.23
C ARG A 103 -17.48 -1.30 -16.30
N ARG A 104 -17.26 -2.58 -16.61
CA ARG A 104 -18.05 -3.34 -17.57
C ARG A 104 -19.14 -4.18 -16.90
N ARG A 105 -19.34 -4.08 -15.58
CA ARG A 105 -20.34 -4.85 -14.82
C ARG A 105 -20.23 -6.36 -15.02
N ILE A 106 -19.00 -6.86 -15.10
CA ILE A 106 -18.66 -8.28 -15.25
C ILE A 106 -18.23 -8.83 -13.89
N GLY A 107 -18.98 -9.80 -13.37
CA GLY A 107 -18.73 -10.42 -12.07
C GLY A 107 -17.81 -11.63 -12.13
N ALA A 108 -17.74 -12.31 -13.27
CA ALA A 108 -16.78 -13.40 -13.46
C ALA A 108 -16.32 -13.50 -14.91
N VAL A 109 -15.09 -13.95 -15.10
CA VAL A 109 -14.56 -14.44 -16.38
C VAL A 109 -14.12 -15.88 -16.17
N SER A 110 -14.81 -16.80 -16.82
CA SER A 110 -14.54 -18.24 -16.73
C SER A 110 -13.83 -18.75 -17.96
N PHE A 111 -12.77 -19.51 -17.73
CA PHE A 111 -11.99 -20.20 -18.76
C PHE A 111 -12.21 -21.70 -18.61
N LYS A 112 -12.83 -22.35 -19.61
CA LYS A 112 -13.05 -23.79 -19.64
C LYS A 112 -11.98 -24.47 -20.48
N GLY A 113 -11.27 -25.42 -19.91
CA GLY A 113 -10.14 -26.08 -20.57
C GLY A 113 -10.57 -27.03 -21.70
N PRO A 114 -9.75 -27.19 -22.76
CA PRO A 114 -8.52 -26.45 -23.07
C PRO A 114 -8.80 -25.07 -23.70
N VAL A 115 -7.96 -24.08 -23.37
CA VAL A 115 -7.97 -22.73 -23.96
C VAL A 115 -6.76 -22.58 -24.88
N ASP A 116 -6.97 -22.14 -26.12
CA ASP A 116 -5.86 -21.87 -27.07
C ASP A 116 -5.56 -20.36 -27.20
N ALA A 117 -4.43 -20.03 -27.85
CA ALA A 117 -3.98 -18.64 -27.97
C ALA A 117 -4.93 -17.79 -28.84
N VAL A 118 -5.67 -18.40 -29.78
CA VAL A 118 -6.64 -17.71 -30.63
C VAL A 118 -7.86 -17.31 -29.82
N THR A 119 -8.34 -18.20 -28.96
CA THR A 119 -9.41 -18.01 -27.99
C THR A 119 -9.05 -16.88 -27.04
N ALA A 120 -7.84 -16.91 -26.45
CA ALA A 120 -7.36 -15.86 -25.55
C ALA A 120 -7.36 -14.47 -26.22
N ARG A 121 -6.83 -14.34 -27.45
CA ARG A 121 -6.85 -13.07 -28.20
C ARG A 121 -8.26 -12.63 -28.56
N THR A 122 -9.13 -13.57 -28.93
CA THR A 122 -10.52 -13.28 -29.28
C THR A 122 -11.26 -12.74 -28.07
N PHE A 123 -11.10 -13.39 -26.91
CA PHE A 123 -11.63 -12.88 -25.65
C PHE A 123 -11.10 -11.48 -25.34
N GLY A 124 -9.78 -11.26 -25.39
CA GLY A 124 -9.20 -9.96 -25.07
C GLY A 124 -9.71 -8.83 -25.98
N ALA A 125 -9.85 -9.08 -27.28
CA ALA A 125 -10.40 -8.12 -28.24
C ALA A 125 -11.89 -7.85 -27.99
N VAL A 126 -12.68 -8.89 -27.71
CA VAL A 126 -14.12 -8.73 -27.40
C VAL A 126 -14.30 -7.94 -26.11
N PHE A 127 -13.63 -8.34 -25.03
CA PHE A 127 -13.74 -7.73 -23.71
C PHE A 127 -13.39 -6.23 -23.76
N THR A 128 -12.28 -5.88 -24.40
CA THR A 128 -11.82 -4.48 -24.49
C THR A 128 -12.67 -3.64 -25.43
N GLY A 129 -13.22 -4.24 -26.48
CA GLY A 129 -14.07 -3.58 -27.48
C GLY A 129 -15.53 -3.34 -27.06
N ILE A 130 -15.92 -3.69 -25.82
CA ILE A 130 -17.20 -3.29 -25.24
C ILE A 130 -17.06 -1.94 -24.55
N GLU A 131 -17.95 -1.01 -24.90
CA GLU A 131 -18.11 0.27 -24.21
C GLU A 131 -18.61 0.05 -22.79
N THR A 132 -18.01 0.75 -21.82
CA THR A 132 -18.38 0.65 -20.41
C THR A 132 -19.81 1.13 -20.12
N THR A 133 -20.42 1.88 -21.05
CA THR A 133 -21.79 2.37 -21.00
C THR A 133 -22.81 1.42 -21.62
N HIS A 134 -22.39 0.28 -22.18
CA HIS A 134 -23.30 -0.66 -22.84
C HIS A 134 -24.36 -1.16 -21.85
N PRO A 135 -25.67 -1.19 -22.22
CA PRO A 135 -26.76 -1.49 -21.29
C PRO A 135 -26.73 -2.94 -20.77
N ASP A 136 -26.29 -3.88 -21.61
CA ASP A 136 -26.11 -5.29 -21.25
C ASP A 136 -24.75 -5.80 -21.77
N PRO A 137 -23.66 -5.57 -21.03
CA PRO A 137 -22.32 -5.90 -21.47
C PRO A 137 -22.07 -7.41 -21.49
N VAL A 138 -22.70 -8.16 -20.58
CA VAL A 138 -22.55 -9.63 -20.47
C VAL A 138 -23.12 -10.30 -21.72
N TYR A 139 -24.36 -9.95 -22.10
CA TYR A 139 -24.98 -10.49 -23.29
C TYR A 139 -24.17 -10.17 -24.55
N GLU A 140 -23.72 -8.93 -24.70
CA GLU A 140 -22.96 -8.49 -25.89
C GLU A 140 -21.59 -9.16 -25.96
N ILE A 141 -20.88 -9.34 -24.84
CA ILE A 141 -19.64 -10.13 -24.80
C ILE A 141 -19.93 -11.56 -25.22
N GLN A 142 -20.91 -12.22 -24.61
CA GLN A 142 -21.21 -13.62 -24.90
C GLN A 142 -21.58 -13.81 -26.38
N LYS A 143 -22.38 -12.90 -26.94
CA LYS A 143 -22.74 -12.88 -28.37
C LYS A 143 -21.52 -12.73 -29.27
N ARG A 144 -20.60 -11.81 -28.97
CA ARG A 144 -19.38 -11.59 -29.76
C ARG A 144 -18.38 -12.74 -29.61
N LEU A 145 -18.30 -13.38 -28.45
CA LEU A 145 -17.49 -14.58 -28.24
C LEU A 145 -17.99 -15.72 -29.13
N VAL A 146 -19.30 -15.98 -29.15
CA VAL A 146 -19.93 -16.98 -30.03
C VAL A 146 -19.67 -16.67 -31.51
N ALA A 147 -19.86 -15.41 -31.94
CA ALA A 147 -19.56 -15.00 -33.31
C ALA A 147 -18.07 -15.14 -33.68
N GLY A 148 -17.19 -15.07 -32.68
CA GLY A 148 -15.75 -15.29 -32.83
C GLY A 148 -15.30 -16.76 -32.69
N ASN A 149 -16.23 -17.72 -32.64
CA ASN A 149 -15.98 -19.14 -32.36
C ASN A 149 -15.23 -19.39 -31.03
N CYS A 150 -15.45 -18.54 -30.04
CA CYS A 150 -14.87 -18.63 -28.70
C CYS A 150 -15.90 -19.23 -27.73
N PHE A 151 -15.81 -20.54 -27.49
CA PHE A 151 -16.77 -21.29 -26.65
C PHE A 151 -16.21 -21.70 -25.29
N SER A 152 -14.89 -21.60 -25.11
CA SER A 152 -14.18 -21.94 -23.87
C SER A 152 -14.05 -20.76 -22.91
N VAL A 153 -14.69 -19.62 -23.22
CA VAL A 153 -14.74 -18.46 -22.33
C VAL A 153 -16.18 -18.01 -22.15
N SER A 154 -16.55 -17.73 -20.91
CA SER A 154 -17.85 -17.14 -20.55
C SER A 154 -17.67 -16.01 -19.55
N VAL A 155 -18.65 -15.12 -19.52
CA VAL A 155 -18.72 -14.04 -18.53
C VAL A 155 -20.03 -14.08 -17.78
N GLU A 156 -20.00 -13.74 -16.49
CA GLU A 156 -21.18 -13.63 -15.64
C GLU A 156 -21.40 -12.16 -15.25
N ALA A 157 -22.66 -11.79 -15.03
CA ALA A 157 -23.01 -10.46 -14.52
C ALA A 157 -22.44 -10.26 -13.11
N TYR A 158 -22.13 -9.01 -12.80
CA TYR A 158 -21.86 -8.63 -11.43
C TYR A 158 -23.17 -8.58 -10.64
N ASP A 159 -23.57 -9.72 -10.06
CA ASP A 159 -24.70 -9.82 -9.14
C ASP A 159 -24.17 -9.67 -7.70
N GLU A 160 -24.15 -8.42 -7.21
CA GLU A 160 -24.02 -8.15 -5.78
C GLU A 160 -25.38 -7.62 -5.28
N PRO A 161 -25.90 -8.09 -4.13
CA PRO A 161 -27.10 -7.51 -3.56
C PRO A 161 -26.90 -6.01 -3.33
N PRO A 162 -27.94 -5.17 -3.48
CA PRO A 162 -27.80 -3.73 -3.32
C PRO A 162 -27.30 -3.43 -1.91
N GLU A 163 -26.08 -2.88 -1.80
CA GLU A 163 -25.59 -2.36 -0.54
C GLU A 163 -26.47 -1.17 -0.11
N GLN A 164 -26.85 -1.19 1.16
CA GLN A 164 -27.32 0.02 1.84
C GLN A 164 -26.23 1.09 1.71
N PRO A 165 -26.58 2.39 1.64
CA PRO A 165 -25.73 3.45 1.07
C PRO A 165 -24.36 3.56 1.77
N LEU A 166 -23.36 2.87 1.22
CA LEU A 166 -21.94 2.81 1.63
C LEU A 166 -20.99 3.25 0.49
N ASP A 167 -21.54 3.56 -0.70
CA ASP A 167 -20.80 3.80 -1.95
C ASP A 167 -19.71 4.89 -1.88
N THR A 168 -19.90 5.95 -1.09
CA THR A 168 -18.91 7.04 -1.02
C THR A 168 -17.65 6.66 -0.24
N ILE A 169 -17.78 5.95 0.88
CA ILE A 169 -16.65 5.61 1.77
C ILE A 169 -15.78 4.49 1.15
N MET A 170 -16.40 3.57 0.42
CA MET A 170 -15.70 2.46 -0.24
C MET A 170 -14.88 2.94 -1.45
N ASP A 171 -15.43 3.84 -2.28
CA ASP A 171 -14.68 4.46 -3.39
C ASP A 171 -13.50 5.32 -2.89
N GLU A 172 -13.69 5.99 -1.76
CA GLU A 172 -12.69 6.82 -1.10
C GLU A 172 -11.47 6.02 -0.59
N ARG A 173 -11.70 4.89 0.09
CA ARG A 173 -10.64 3.95 0.50
C ARG A 173 -9.90 3.36 -0.70
N LYS A 174 -10.64 2.94 -1.72
CA LYS A 174 -10.07 2.40 -2.96
C LYS A 174 -9.19 3.41 -3.68
N ARG A 175 -9.61 4.68 -3.69
CA ARG A 175 -8.83 5.78 -4.26
C ARG A 175 -7.55 6.04 -3.47
N ALA A 176 -7.59 5.98 -2.14
CA ALA A 176 -6.39 6.11 -1.30
C ALA A 176 -5.38 5.00 -1.60
N LYS A 177 -5.85 3.76 -1.60
CA LYS A 177 -5.06 2.57 -1.93
C LYS A 177 -4.39 2.67 -3.31
N ARG A 178 -5.14 3.06 -4.33
CA ARG A 178 -4.61 3.25 -5.69
C ARG A 178 -3.55 4.34 -5.77
N THR A 179 -3.82 5.47 -5.12
CA THR A 179 -2.90 6.60 -5.07
C THR A 179 -1.58 6.23 -4.38
N TYR A 180 -1.66 5.50 -3.27
CA TYR A 180 -0.52 5.02 -2.51
C TYR A 180 0.39 4.11 -3.35
N PHE A 181 -0.16 3.02 -3.90
CA PHE A 181 0.64 2.08 -4.71
C PHE A 181 1.18 2.72 -5.99
N ARG A 182 0.42 3.64 -6.61
CA ARG A 182 0.91 4.39 -7.78
C ARG A 182 2.11 5.28 -7.43
N ALA A 183 2.12 5.86 -6.22
CA ALA A 183 3.24 6.66 -5.75
C ALA A 183 4.49 5.79 -5.54
N ILE A 184 4.34 4.60 -4.95
CA ILE A 184 5.42 3.61 -4.80
C ILE A 184 5.98 3.22 -6.17
N SER A 185 5.14 2.80 -7.11
CA SER A 185 5.58 2.43 -8.46
C SER A 185 6.24 3.59 -9.21
N SER A 186 5.77 4.82 -8.98
CA SER A 186 6.39 6.02 -9.55
C SER A 186 7.79 6.27 -9.00
N LEU A 187 8.02 6.07 -7.71
CA LEU A 187 9.33 6.20 -7.08
C LEU A 187 10.27 5.08 -7.55
N LYS A 188 9.81 3.83 -7.58
CA LYS A 188 10.55 2.66 -8.09
C LYS A 188 11.05 2.90 -9.51
N GLY A 189 10.17 3.38 -10.40
CA GLY A 189 10.55 3.70 -11.78
C GLY A 189 11.59 4.82 -11.90
N ILE A 190 11.61 5.78 -10.97
CA ILE A 190 12.61 6.86 -10.95
C ILE A 190 13.95 6.36 -10.45
N VAL A 191 13.95 5.59 -9.36
CA VAL A 191 15.18 4.97 -8.83
C VAL A 191 15.81 4.06 -9.87
N HIS A 192 15.01 3.28 -10.61
CA HIS A 192 15.49 2.48 -11.73
C HIS A 192 16.14 3.34 -12.82
N ALA A 193 15.47 4.40 -13.27
CA ALA A 193 16.02 5.31 -14.28
C ALA A 193 17.35 5.96 -13.81
N LEU A 194 17.48 6.31 -12.53
CA LEU A 194 18.75 6.81 -11.96
C LEU A 194 19.86 5.76 -12.04
N LYS A 195 19.58 4.51 -11.68
CA LYS A 195 20.56 3.41 -11.75
C LYS A 195 21.03 3.14 -13.18
N GLU A 196 20.15 3.33 -14.16
CA GLU A 196 20.49 3.21 -15.60
C GLU A 196 21.17 4.47 -16.19
N GLY A 197 21.41 5.51 -15.38
CA GLY A 197 22.00 6.77 -15.85
C GLY A 197 21.08 7.59 -16.75
N GLN A 198 19.77 7.32 -16.74
CA GLN A 198 18.78 8.03 -17.52
C GLN A 198 18.42 9.38 -16.89
N ALA A 199 17.95 10.31 -17.72
CA ALA A 199 17.45 11.59 -17.23
C ALA A 199 16.13 11.39 -16.46
N VAL A 200 16.09 11.92 -15.23
CA VAL A 200 14.90 11.88 -14.37
C VAL A 200 14.15 13.20 -14.40
N GLU A 201 12.82 13.12 -14.44
CA GLU A 201 11.94 14.28 -14.35
C GLU A 201 11.23 14.35 -13.00
N ILE A 202 11.56 15.38 -12.20
CA ILE A 202 10.91 15.66 -10.91
C ILE A 202 9.40 15.88 -11.01
N ARG A 203 8.90 16.27 -12.19
CA ARG A 203 7.48 16.49 -12.49
C ARG A 203 6.62 15.24 -12.27
N ARG A 204 7.18 14.04 -12.46
CA ARG A 204 6.45 12.78 -12.25
C ARG A 204 6.19 12.56 -10.76
N VAL A 205 7.19 12.76 -9.90
CA VAL A 205 7.00 12.70 -8.43
C VAL A 205 6.05 13.78 -7.95
N LYS A 206 6.20 15.00 -8.46
CA LYS A 206 5.32 16.11 -8.10
C LYS A 206 3.84 15.76 -8.34
N ARG A 207 3.49 15.14 -9.47
CA ARG A 207 2.12 14.68 -9.76
C ARG A 207 1.64 13.60 -8.82
N SER A 208 2.51 12.63 -8.49
CA SER A 208 2.18 11.57 -7.51
C SER A 208 1.92 12.17 -6.13
N VAL A 209 2.78 13.08 -5.66
CA VAL A 209 2.62 13.80 -4.39
C VAL A 209 1.35 14.66 -4.39
N GLN A 210 1.04 15.36 -5.47
CA GLN A 210 -0.21 16.12 -5.59
C GLN A 210 -1.44 15.21 -5.47
N SER A 211 -1.38 14.00 -6.05
CA SER A 211 -2.45 13.01 -5.91
C SER A 211 -2.59 12.54 -4.45
N ILE A 212 -1.47 12.32 -3.76
CA ILE A 212 -1.46 12.00 -2.31
C ILE A 212 -2.10 13.14 -1.51
N ILE A 213 -1.74 14.40 -1.79
CA ILE A 213 -2.33 15.56 -1.13
C ILE A 213 -3.83 15.63 -1.38
N ASP A 214 -4.28 15.43 -2.61
CA ASP A 214 -5.70 15.49 -2.98
C ASP A 214 -6.52 14.41 -2.27
N VAL A 215 -5.94 13.23 -2.06
CA VAL A 215 -6.57 12.18 -1.25
C VAL A 215 -6.50 12.52 0.24
N MET A 216 -5.34 12.91 0.78
CA MET A 216 -5.18 13.28 2.20
C MET A 216 -6.13 14.40 2.65
N LEU A 217 -6.50 15.31 1.75
CA LEU A 217 -7.46 16.37 2.04
C LEU A 217 -8.91 15.86 2.21
N ARG A 218 -9.23 14.68 1.67
CA ARG A 218 -10.55 14.05 1.75
C ARG A 218 -10.55 12.88 2.74
N GLU A 219 -9.56 12.01 2.60
CA GLU A 219 -9.44 10.67 3.18
C GLU A 219 -8.10 10.48 3.88
N GLU A 220 -7.85 11.29 4.90
CA GLU A 220 -6.58 11.27 5.64
C GLU A 220 -6.35 9.93 6.35
N PHE A 221 -7.37 9.39 7.02
CA PHE A 221 -7.26 8.17 7.82
C PHE A 221 -7.01 6.93 6.96
N SER A 222 -7.69 6.82 5.82
CA SER A 222 -7.48 5.74 4.85
C SER A 222 -6.03 5.73 4.35
N LEU A 223 -5.45 6.91 4.09
CA LEU A 223 -4.07 7.04 3.65
C LEU A 223 -3.05 6.72 4.77
N LEU A 224 -3.30 7.16 6.00
CA LEU A 224 -2.48 6.82 7.16
C LEU A 224 -2.58 5.33 7.51
N GLY A 225 -3.72 4.68 7.30
CA GLY A 225 -3.85 3.23 7.45
C GLY A 225 -2.93 2.45 6.53
N LEU A 226 -2.69 2.94 5.31
CA LEU A 226 -1.78 2.32 4.35
C LEU A 226 -0.31 2.42 4.76
N THR A 227 0.06 3.33 5.67
CA THR A 227 1.44 3.37 6.19
C THR A 227 1.72 2.24 7.17
N THR A 228 0.69 1.52 7.63
CA THR A 228 0.84 0.33 8.49
C THR A 228 1.24 -0.93 7.72
N LEU A 229 1.25 -0.86 6.38
CA LEU A 229 1.58 -1.98 5.52
C LEU A 229 3.07 -2.31 5.59
N LYS A 230 3.36 -3.61 5.76
CA LYS A 230 4.71 -4.14 5.90
C LYS A 230 4.98 -5.08 4.74
N ASP A 231 5.76 -4.63 3.76
CA ASP A 231 6.32 -5.48 2.72
C ASP A 231 7.85 -5.40 2.80
N TYR A 232 8.50 -6.56 2.92
CA TYR A 232 9.94 -6.66 3.16
C TYR A 232 10.74 -6.34 1.90
N ASP A 233 10.22 -6.66 0.72
CA ASP A 233 10.98 -6.57 -0.55
C ASP A 233 11.02 -5.14 -1.11
N GLU A 234 10.08 -4.28 -0.70
CA GLU A 234 9.99 -2.88 -1.17
C GLU A 234 10.18 -1.85 -0.05
N TYR A 235 10.81 -2.26 1.06
CA TYR A 235 10.92 -1.46 2.28
C TYR A 235 11.36 0.00 2.03
N LEU A 236 12.41 0.23 1.23
CA LEU A 236 12.93 1.58 0.98
C LEU A 236 11.88 2.49 0.30
N TYR A 237 11.13 1.96 -0.67
CA TYR A 237 10.15 2.76 -1.41
C TYR A 237 8.92 3.06 -0.56
N ILE A 238 8.44 2.06 0.19
CA ILE A 238 7.35 2.20 1.16
C ILE A 238 7.71 3.26 2.20
N HIS A 239 8.93 3.16 2.77
CA HIS A 239 9.44 4.09 3.76
C HIS A 239 9.40 5.53 3.23
N CYS A 240 9.95 5.80 2.03
CA CYS A 240 9.91 7.14 1.44
C CYS A 240 8.49 7.69 1.24
N ILE A 241 7.53 6.83 0.86
CA ILE A 241 6.13 7.23 0.70
C ILE A 241 5.45 7.46 2.05
N ASN A 242 5.67 6.60 3.05
CA ASN A 242 5.15 6.75 4.40
C ASN A 242 5.65 8.02 5.08
N VAL A 243 6.96 8.27 5.00
CA VAL A 243 7.59 9.51 5.51
C VAL A 243 6.95 10.73 4.85
N SER A 244 6.71 10.69 3.54
CA SER A 244 5.99 11.76 2.83
C SER A 244 4.56 11.95 3.34
N ILE A 245 3.81 10.87 3.59
CA ILE A 245 2.44 10.93 4.10
C ILE A 245 2.40 11.53 5.52
N PHE A 246 3.29 11.10 6.42
CA PHE A 246 3.40 11.66 7.76
C PHE A 246 3.82 13.15 7.72
N ALA A 247 4.81 13.49 6.89
CA ALA A 247 5.26 14.87 6.72
C ALA A 247 4.14 15.77 6.18
N LEU A 248 3.40 15.33 5.15
CA LEU A 248 2.27 16.06 4.58
C LEU A 248 1.14 16.25 5.59
N THR A 249 0.83 15.21 6.36
CA THR A 249 -0.20 15.27 7.41
C THR A 249 0.20 16.27 8.50
N LEU A 250 1.47 16.24 8.92
CA LEU A 250 2.00 17.20 9.90
C LEU A 250 1.96 18.62 9.34
N GLY A 251 2.41 18.81 8.09
CA GLY A 251 2.36 20.09 7.40
C GLY A 251 0.94 20.66 7.30
N LYS A 252 -0.06 19.81 7.04
CA LYS A 252 -1.48 20.19 7.03
C LYS A 252 -1.93 20.65 8.41
N ARG A 253 -1.57 19.93 9.47
CA ARG A 253 -1.87 20.32 10.86
C ARG A 253 -1.19 21.64 11.27
N LEU A 254 -0.03 21.94 10.70
CA LEU A 254 0.68 23.22 10.87
C LEU A 254 0.12 24.35 10.00
N GLY A 255 -0.92 24.09 9.18
CA GLY A 255 -1.57 25.11 8.36
C GLY A 255 -0.81 25.48 7.08
N LEU A 256 0.09 24.61 6.59
CA LEU A 256 0.83 24.88 5.36
C LEU A 256 -0.10 24.95 4.14
N PRO A 257 0.08 25.93 3.23
CA PRO A 257 -0.67 25.99 1.99
C PRO A 257 -0.32 24.84 1.06
N LYS A 258 -1.23 24.50 0.14
CA LYS A 258 -1.08 23.37 -0.80
C LYS A 258 0.23 23.41 -1.62
N SER A 259 0.73 24.60 -1.96
CA SER A 259 2.01 24.78 -2.63
C SER A 259 3.19 24.33 -1.77
N HIS A 260 3.23 24.73 -0.49
CA HIS A 260 4.25 24.28 0.46
C HIS A 260 4.13 22.79 0.78
N LEU A 261 2.90 22.26 0.91
CA LEU A 261 2.69 20.82 1.03
C LEU A 261 3.25 20.07 -0.17
N THR A 262 3.09 20.58 -1.39
CA THR A 262 3.67 19.95 -2.58
C THR A 262 5.21 19.90 -2.49
N ASN A 263 5.83 21.00 -2.06
CA ASN A 263 7.29 21.04 -1.91
C ASN A 263 7.77 20.09 -0.82
N LEU A 264 7.13 20.13 0.36
CA LEU A 264 7.40 19.24 1.49
C LEU A 264 7.25 17.77 1.09
N GLY A 265 6.15 17.40 0.42
CA GLY A 265 5.89 16.03 0.03
C GLY A 265 6.93 15.49 -0.94
N VAL A 266 7.32 16.28 -1.96
CA VAL A 266 8.36 15.89 -2.92
C VAL A 266 9.72 15.78 -2.25
N SER A 267 10.10 16.76 -1.42
CA SER A 267 11.38 16.72 -0.70
C SER A 267 11.44 15.54 0.28
N SER A 268 10.30 15.18 0.90
CA SER A 268 10.18 14.01 1.77
C SER A 268 10.35 12.71 0.99
N VAL A 269 9.77 12.58 -0.21
CA VAL A 269 9.95 11.37 -1.05
C VAL A 269 11.41 11.14 -1.41
N PHE A 270 12.19 12.23 -1.58
CA PHE A 270 13.59 12.16 -1.98
C PHE A 270 14.60 12.19 -0.83
N HIS A 271 14.17 12.24 0.44
CA HIS A 271 15.10 12.39 1.57
C HIS A 271 16.23 11.35 1.54
N ASP A 272 15.86 10.12 1.24
CA ASP A 272 16.70 8.92 1.23
C ASP A 272 17.27 8.56 -0.15
N ILE A 273 17.11 9.40 -1.18
CA ILE A 273 17.45 9.05 -2.57
C ILE A 273 18.94 8.68 -2.75
N GLY A 274 19.82 9.19 -1.88
CA GLY A 274 21.24 8.85 -1.89
C GLY A 274 21.55 7.39 -1.57
N LYS A 275 20.62 6.64 -0.95
CA LYS A 275 20.79 5.20 -0.69
C LYS A 275 20.96 4.39 -1.97
N VAL A 276 20.55 4.93 -3.11
CA VAL A 276 20.74 4.33 -4.45
C VAL A 276 22.23 4.13 -4.80
N GLU A 277 23.12 4.94 -4.23
CA GLU A 277 24.56 4.89 -4.48
C GLU A 277 25.31 4.05 -3.42
N ILE A 278 24.61 3.53 -2.41
CA ILE A 278 25.20 2.62 -1.40
C ILE A 278 25.13 1.18 -1.93
N PRO A 279 26.18 0.36 -1.75
CA PRO A 279 26.17 -1.04 -2.16
C PRO A 279 24.99 -1.83 -1.59
N HIS A 280 24.39 -2.66 -2.44
CA HIS A 280 23.20 -3.45 -2.10
C HIS A 280 23.48 -4.46 -0.98
N GLU A 281 24.71 -4.98 -0.94
CA GLU A 281 25.19 -5.91 0.09
C GLU A 281 25.24 -5.28 1.49
N ILE A 282 25.28 -3.94 1.56
CA ILE A 282 25.24 -3.18 2.82
C ILE A 282 23.81 -2.84 3.19
N ILE A 283 23.04 -2.26 2.26
CA ILE A 283 21.66 -1.80 2.55
C ILE A 283 20.74 -2.95 2.94
N ASP A 284 20.88 -4.10 2.29
CA ASP A 284 20.01 -5.28 2.52
C ASP A 284 20.67 -6.33 3.42
N LYS A 285 21.68 -5.93 4.18
CA LYS A 285 22.38 -6.83 5.11
C LYS A 285 21.43 -7.27 6.25
N PRO A 286 21.22 -8.59 6.46
CA PRO A 286 20.28 -9.13 7.46
C PRO A 286 20.80 -9.10 8.91
N THR A 287 22.00 -8.56 9.11
CA THR A 287 22.69 -8.45 10.40
C THR A 287 22.93 -6.99 10.75
N GLU A 288 23.36 -6.72 11.98
CA GLU A 288 23.71 -5.37 12.39
C GLU A 288 24.85 -4.79 11.53
N PHE A 289 24.75 -3.50 11.25
CA PHE A 289 25.78 -2.75 10.53
C PHE A 289 27.04 -2.61 11.37
N THR A 290 28.18 -2.94 10.76
CA THR A 290 29.50 -2.64 11.31
C THR A 290 29.77 -1.13 11.29
N GLU A 291 30.83 -0.68 11.94
CA GLU A 291 31.24 0.73 11.88
C GLU A 291 31.51 1.21 10.44
N GLU A 292 32.07 0.33 9.60
CA GLU A 292 32.34 0.63 8.19
C GLU A 292 31.07 0.67 7.34
N ASP A 293 30.12 -0.24 7.59
CA ASP A 293 28.78 -0.19 6.98
C ASP A 293 28.10 1.14 7.34
N TRP A 294 28.13 1.52 8.62
CA TRP A 294 27.59 2.79 9.10
C TRP A 294 28.29 4.00 8.48
N ARG A 295 29.62 3.93 8.26
CA ARG A 295 30.38 5.01 7.63
C ARG A 295 29.84 5.28 6.23
N GLN A 296 29.64 4.22 5.42
CA GLN A 296 29.10 4.33 4.07
C GLN A 296 27.63 4.78 4.08
N VAL A 297 26.79 4.17 4.92
CA VAL A 297 25.37 4.54 5.02
C VAL A 297 25.22 6.01 5.41
N LYS A 298 26.06 6.56 6.29
CA LYS A 298 26.01 7.99 6.68
C LYS A 298 26.41 8.97 5.57
N GLU A 299 26.90 8.49 4.43
CA GLU A 299 27.19 9.33 3.26
C GLU A 299 25.95 9.60 2.39
N HIS A 300 24.86 8.83 2.55
CA HIS A 300 23.68 8.95 1.69
C HIS A 300 23.04 10.34 1.67
N PRO A 301 23.03 11.18 2.73
CA PRO A 301 22.48 12.53 2.64
C PRO A 301 23.24 13.37 1.60
N SER A 302 24.58 13.29 1.61
CA SER A 302 25.45 13.98 0.65
C SER A 302 25.33 13.40 -0.76
N LEU A 303 25.20 12.09 -0.89
CA LEU A 303 24.96 11.44 -2.18
C LEU A 303 23.59 11.82 -2.75
N GLY A 304 22.58 12.01 -1.91
CA GLY A 304 21.27 12.51 -2.31
C GLY A 304 21.34 13.90 -2.93
N VAL A 305 22.09 14.82 -2.32
CA VAL A 305 22.38 16.15 -2.90
C VAL A 305 23.04 16.01 -4.28
N LYS A 306 24.06 15.15 -4.40
CA LYS A 306 24.76 14.90 -5.66
C LYS A 306 23.81 14.39 -6.75
N ILE A 307 22.94 13.43 -6.44
CA ILE A 307 21.93 12.91 -7.37
C ILE A 307 20.96 14.03 -7.79
N LEU A 308 20.37 14.73 -6.81
CA LEU A 308 19.35 15.75 -7.07
C LEU A 308 19.91 16.94 -7.87
N SER A 309 21.17 17.31 -7.67
CA SER A 309 21.85 18.36 -8.46
C SER A 309 21.97 18.05 -9.96
N ARG A 310 21.89 16.76 -10.33
CA ARG A 310 21.99 16.30 -11.74
C ARG A 310 20.63 16.24 -12.42
N ILE A 311 19.53 16.36 -11.66
CA ILE A 311 18.18 16.38 -12.23
C ILE A 311 18.00 17.66 -13.04
N ARG A 312 17.51 17.51 -14.28
CA ARG A 312 17.31 18.65 -15.19
C ARG A 312 16.29 19.65 -14.62
N GLY A 313 16.66 20.92 -14.63
CA GLY A 313 15.80 22.03 -14.21
C GLY A 313 15.94 22.36 -12.73
N LEU A 314 17.07 22.94 -12.35
CA LEU A 314 17.27 23.53 -11.03
C LEU A 314 16.20 24.59 -10.79
N ASN A 315 15.38 24.38 -9.78
CA ASN A 315 14.33 25.29 -9.33
C ASN A 315 14.16 25.12 -7.82
N ASP A 316 13.31 25.95 -7.21
CA ASP A 316 13.10 25.95 -5.75
C ASP A 316 12.76 24.56 -5.20
N LEU A 317 11.97 23.76 -5.92
CA LEU A 317 11.60 22.41 -5.49
C LEU A 317 12.81 21.47 -5.43
N THR A 318 13.67 21.52 -6.44
CA THR A 318 14.90 20.71 -6.48
C THR A 318 15.87 21.19 -5.39
N MET A 319 16.02 22.49 -5.17
CA MET A 319 16.88 23.04 -4.12
C MET A 319 16.39 22.65 -2.72
N VAL A 320 15.10 22.77 -2.44
CA VAL A 320 14.51 22.32 -1.16
C VAL A 320 14.67 20.82 -0.97
N SER A 321 14.52 20.03 -2.03
CA SER A 321 14.75 18.57 -1.96
C SER A 321 16.20 18.22 -1.64
N MET A 322 17.18 18.97 -2.19
CA MET A 322 18.59 18.81 -1.85
C MET A 322 18.85 19.15 -0.38
N VAL A 323 18.30 20.25 0.11
CA VAL A 323 18.44 20.67 1.52
C VAL A 323 17.86 19.61 2.45
N VAL A 324 16.64 19.15 2.21
CA VAL A 324 16.00 18.11 3.04
C VAL A 324 16.78 16.80 2.98
N SER A 325 17.23 16.37 1.80
CA SER A 325 18.04 15.16 1.67
C SER A 325 19.34 15.27 2.45
N PHE A 326 19.98 16.44 2.50
CA PHE A 326 21.17 16.67 3.31
C PHE A 326 20.89 16.68 4.82
N GLU A 327 19.79 17.31 5.24
CA GLU A 327 19.55 17.67 6.64
C GLU A 327 18.69 16.67 7.44
N HIS A 328 17.98 15.73 6.81
CA HIS A 328 16.96 14.92 7.51
C HIS A 328 17.49 14.05 8.67
N HIS A 329 18.80 13.79 8.74
CA HIS A 329 19.45 13.11 9.88
C HIS A 329 20.19 14.03 10.84
N LEU A 330 20.12 15.35 10.61
CA LEU A 330 20.50 16.33 11.61
C LEU A 330 19.45 16.39 12.72
N ARG A 331 19.93 16.69 13.91
CA ARG A 331 19.13 16.86 15.12
C ARG A 331 18.80 18.33 15.33
N HIS A 332 17.78 18.60 16.13
CA HIS A 332 17.43 19.96 16.56
C HIS A 332 18.60 20.70 17.23
N ASP A 333 19.50 19.99 17.91
CA ASP A 333 20.75 20.54 18.47
C ASP A 333 21.93 20.60 17.47
N SER A 334 21.64 20.54 16.17
CA SER A 334 22.58 20.56 15.03
C SER A 334 23.65 19.45 15.04
N ARG A 335 23.47 18.42 15.88
CA ARG A 335 24.26 17.17 15.84
C ARG A 335 23.67 16.22 14.79
N GLY A 336 24.20 14.99 14.71
CA GLY A 336 23.77 13.98 13.75
C GLY A 336 24.73 13.88 12.58
N TYR A 337 24.23 13.52 11.40
CA TYR A 337 25.03 13.44 10.18
C TYR A 337 24.27 14.00 8.97
N PRO A 338 24.98 14.62 8.00
CA PRO A 338 26.42 14.87 7.96
C PRO A 338 26.93 15.80 9.08
N SER A 339 28.17 15.63 9.53
CA SER A 339 28.68 16.37 10.70
C SER A 339 28.89 17.86 10.40
N LEU A 340 28.17 18.74 11.12
CA LEU A 340 28.27 20.20 11.02
C LEU A 340 29.06 20.84 12.18
N ARG A 341 30.09 20.17 12.71
CA ARG A 341 30.86 20.65 13.89
C ARG A 341 31.41 22.08 13.78
N SER A 342 31.64 22.58 12.56
CA SER A 342 32.10 23.95 12.30
C SER A 342 30.98 24.99 12.21
N ARG A 343 29.71 24.57 12.32
CA ARG A 343 28.50 25.41 12.23
C ARG A 343 27.52 25.07 13.37
N PRO A 344 27.86 25.41 14.63
CA PRO A 344 27.03 25.11 15.79
C PRO A 344 25.66 25.82 15.78
N GLU A 345 25.51 26.88 14.97
CA GLU A 345 24.27 27.66 14.81
C GLU A 345 23.52 27.32 13.51
N TRP A 346 23.73 26.13 12.94
CA TRP A 346 23.01 25.73 11.72
C TRP A 346 21.50 25.61 11.99
N ASP A 347 20.74 26.56 11.48
CA ASP A 347 19.28 26.51 11.49
C ASP A 347 18.79 25.60 10.36
N MET A 348 18.28 24.43 10.74
CA MET A 348 17.72 23.47 9.80
C MET A 348 16.49 24.04 9.10
N HIS A 349 16.41 23.78 7.80
CA HIS A 349 15.24 24.14 7.03
C HIS A 349 13.97 23.53 7.65
N PHE A 350 12.88 24.29 7.65
CA PHE A 350 11.64 23.90 8.32
C PHE A 350 11.12 22.53 7.86
N PHE A 351 11.20 22.24 6.56
CA PHE A 351 10.81 20.93 6.03
C PHE A 351 11.72 19.80 6.49
N SER A 352 13.02 20.05 6.69
CA SER A 352 13.95 19.05 7.21
C SER A 352 13.59 18.64 8.62
N ARG A 353 13.17 19.59 9.47
CA ARG A 353 12.67 19.31 10.83
C ARG A 353 11.40 18.44 10.83
N ILE A 354 10.48 18.71 9.90
CA ILE A 354 9.27 17.89 9.71
C ILE A 354 9.63 16.49 9.24
N VAL A 355 10.52 16.37 8.24
CA VAL A 355 10.92 15.09 7.67
C VAL A 355 11.71 14.25 8.66
N ALA A 356 12.60 14.83 9.46
CA ALA A 356 13.34 14.11 10.49
C ALA A 356 12.41 13.45 11.54
N LEU A 357 11.30 14.11 11.91
CA LEU A 357 10.28 13.54 12.78
C LEU A 357 9.56 12.36 12.13
N ALA A 358 9.10 12.55 10.88
CA ALA A 358 8.39 11.54 10.12
C ALA A 358 9.27 10.30 9.83
N ASP A 359 10.52 10.52 9.42
CA ASP A 359 11.53 9.48 9.19
C ASP A 359 11.77 8.67 10.45
N GLN A 360 12.09 9.32 11.58
CA GLN A 360 12.36 8.58 12.81
C GLN A 360 11.13 7.79 13.29
N TYR A 361 9.92 8.34 13.16
CA TYR A 361 8.71 7.62 13.55
C TYR A 361 8.49 6.38 12.69
N ASP A 362 8.47 6.52 11.36
CA ASP A 362 8.28 5.39 10.45
C ASP A 362 9.39 4.34 10.62
N ALA A 363 10.65 4.79 10.78
CA ALA A 363 11.80 3.94 11.06
C ALA A 363 11.61 3.02 12.27
N MET A 364 10.98 3.52 13.34
CA MET A 364 10.76 2.75 14.57
C MET A 364 9.54 1.84 14.47
N THR A 365 8.52 2.22 13.71
CA THR A 365 7.26 1.47 13.59
C THR A 365 7.22 0.48 12.42
N SER A 366 8.20 0.57 11.51
CA SER A 366 8.35 -0.32 10.35
C SER A 366 9.38 -1.42 10.61
N SER A 367 9.17 -2.60 10.03
CA SER A 367 10.12 -3.73 10.11
C SER A 367 11.25 -3.52 9.12
N ARG A 368 12.49 -3.39 9.62
CA ARG A 368 13.70 -3.23 8.80
C ARG A 368 14.43 -4.56 8.68
N VAL A 369 15.24 -4.70 7.63
CA VAL A 369 16.10 -5.87 7.39
C VAL A 369 16.98 -6.21 8.61
N TYR A 370 17.51 -5.18 9.29
CA TYR A 370 18.32 -5.31 10.49
C TYR A 370 17.55 -5.15 11.82
N GLN A 371 16.31 -4.60 11.80
CA GLN A 371 15.45 -4.44 12.98
C GLN A 371 14.13 -5.19 12.75
N ARG A 372 14.11 -6.47 13.13
CA ARG A 372 13.03 -7.40 12.79
C ARG A 372 11.75 -7.20 13.58
N VAL A 373 11.83 -6.62 14.78
CA VAL A 373 10.66 -6.34 15.63
C VAL A 373 10.46 -4.83 15.71
N PRO A 374 9.46 -4.29 15.01
CA PRO A 374 9.11 -2.88 15.10
C PRO A 374 8.62 -2.53 16.49
N PHE A 375 8.77 -1.26 16.89
CA PHE A 375 8.09 -0.75 18.05
C PHE A 375 6.61 -0.59 17.76
N SER A 376 5.79 -0.79 18.80
CA SER A 376 4.41 -0.34 18.75
C SER A 376 4.38 1.20 18.65
N PRO A 377 3.37 1.77 17.97
CA PRO A 377 3.25 3.22 17.81
C PRO A 377 3.40 4.02 19.11
N ASP A 378 2.77 3.57 20.20
CA ASP A 378 2.86 4.19 21.53
C ASP A 378 4.30 4.17 22.09
N LYS A 379 5.02 3.06 21.89
CA LYS A 379 6.41 2.96 22.32
C LYS A 379 7.33 3.86 21.50
N ALA A 380 7.12 3.95 20.18
CA ALA A 380 7.84 4.86 19.32
C ALA A 380 7.65 6.33 19.75
N LEU A 381 6.41 6.74 20.03
CA LEU A 381 6.12 8.10 20.53
C LEU A 381 6.77 8.37 21.90
N SER A 382 6.77 7.40 22.81
CA SER A 382 7.46 7.51 24.11
C SER A 382 8.96 7.77 23.93
N VAL A 383 9.62 7.03 23.03
CA VAL A 383 11.04 7.21 22.73
C VAL A 383 11.30 8.58 22.09
N MET A 384 10.41 9.06 21.22
CA MET A 384 10.54 10.40 20.63
C MET A 384 10.36 11.50 21.67
N ALA A 385 9.43 11.34 22.61
CA ALA A 385 9.18 12.28 23.70
C ALA A 385 10.42 12.46 24.60
N GLU A 386 11.12 11.37 24.92
CA GLU A 386 12.40 11.41 25.67
C GLU A 386 13.49 12.19 24.93
N ARG A 387 13.40 12.30 23.60
CA ARG A 387 14.35 13.02 22.73
C ARG A 387 13.93 14.45 22.40
N SER A 388 12.83 14.94 22.99
CA SER A 388 12.36 16.32 22.85
C SER A 388 13.42 17.33 23.28
N GLY A 389 13.60 18.41 22.52
CA GLY A 389 14.57 19.47 22.79
C GLY A 389 16.02 19.11 22.42
N THR A 390 16.30 17.87 22.01
CA THR A 390 17.64 17.46 21.54
C THR A 390 17.61 16.99 20.09
N HIS A 391 16.85 15.94 19.79
CA HIS A 391 16.69 15.45 18.41
C HIS A 391 15.60 16.23 17.69
N PHE A 392 14.55 16.60 18.42
CA PHE A 392 13.34 17.19 17.86
C PHE A 392 13.00 18.52 18.51
N GLU A 393 12.49 19.44 17.70
CA GLU A 393 11.90 20.67 18.19
C GLU A 393 10.63 20.34 19.01
N PRO A 394 10.54 20.77 20.29
CA PRO A 394 9.44 20.38 21.18
C PRO A 394 8.05 20.72 20.64
N ALA A 395 7.91 21.88 19.99
CA ALA A 395 6.63 22.33 19.43
C ALA A 395 6.17 21.43 18.27
N LEU A 396 7.06 21.14 17.32
CA LEU A 396 6.76 20.24 16.20
C LEU A 396 6.45 18.82 16.68
N LEU A 397 7.24 18.29 17.62
CA LEU A 397 6.99 16.97 18.19
C LEU A 397 5.61 16.90 18.86
N LYS A 398 5.20 17.94 19.60
CA LYS A 398 3.88 17.98 20.23
C LYS A 398 2.74 17.91 19.20
N VAL A 399 2.86 18.65 18.09
CA VAL A 399 1.87 18.58 17.00
C VAL A 399 1.88 17.20 16.35
N PHE A 400 3.06 16.59 16.17
CA PHE A 400 3.21 15.24 15.62
C PHE A 400 2.55 14.18 16.51
N VAL A 401 2.79 14.21 17.82
CA VAL A 401 2.15 13.30 18.79
C VAL A 401 0.63 13.45 18.75
N ASN A 402 0.12 14.68 18.72
CA ASN A 402 -1.33 14.93 18.62
C ASN A 402 -1.93 14.45 17.29
N MET A 403 -1.17 14.57 16.19
CA MET A 403 -1.58 14.08 14.88
C MET A 403 -1.69 12.55 14.85
N VAL A 404 -0.72 11.85 15.41
CA VAL A 404 -0.68 10.39 15.46
C VAL A 404 -1.74 9.83 16.43
N GLY A 405 -2.02 10.54 17.52
CA GLY A 405 -3.07 10.21 18.49
C GLY A 405 -2.62 9.25 19.58
N ILE A 406 -3.47 9.09 20.61
CA ILE A 406 -3.19 8.21 21.76
C ILE A 406 -3.18 6.74 21.34
N TYR A 407 -4.10 6.38 20.43
CA TYR A 407 -4.17 5.06 19.81
C TYR A 407 -4.06 5.25 18.30
N PRO A 408 -2.86 5.10 17.74
CA PRO A 408 -2.63 5.31 16.31
C PRO A 408 -3.33 4.24 15.48
N ILE A 409 -3.58 4.54 14.20
CA ILE A 409 -4.18 3.58 13.26
C ILE A 409 -3.33 2.30 13.21
N GLY A 410 -4.01 1.15 13.20
CA GLY A 410 -3.39 -0.18 13.27
C GLY A 410 -3.13 -0.68 14.70
N THR A 411 -3.36 0.13 15.74
CA THR A 411 -3.23 -0.32 17.13
C THR A 411 -4.28 -1.39 17.44
N LEU A 412 -3.83 -2.51 18.03
CA LEU A 412 -4.71 -3.56 18.55
C LEU A 412 -5.13 -3.25 19.99
N LEU A 413 -6.44 -3.21 20.21
CA LEU A 413 -7.05 -2.90 21.49
C LEU A 413 -7.82 -4.11 22.02
N LEU A 414 -7.64 -4.39 23.30
CA LEU A 414 -8.59 -5.16 24.10
C LEU A 414 -9.59 -4.18 24.69
N LEU A 415 -10.88 -4.42 24.46
CA LEU A 415 -11.97 -3.62 25.01
C LEU A 415 -12.44 -4.19 26.36
N ASP A 416 -13.11 -3.35 27.15
CA ASP A 416 -13.75 -3.75 28.43
C ASP A 416 -14.87 -4.79 28.27
N THR A 417 -15.33 -5.01 27.03
CA THR A 417 -16.24 -6.07 26.62
C THR A 417 -15.55 -7.41 26.31
N ASN A 418 -14.23 -7.50 26.45
CA ASN A 418 -13.36 -8.61 25.99
C ASN A 418 -13.26 -8.80 24.47
N GLU A 419 -13.79 -7.86 23.68
CA GLU A 419 -13.60 -7.86 22.23
C GLU A 419 -12.18 -7.36 21.88
N LEU A 420 -11.59 -7.94 20.83
CA LEU A 420 -10.41 -7.39 20.16
C LEU A 420 -10.85 -6.45 19.04
N ALA A 421 -10.18 -5.30 18.94
CA ALA A 421 -10.49 -4.32 17.92
C ALA A 421 -9.23 -3.60 17.40
N LEU A 422 -9.21 -3.31 16.10
CA LEU A 422 -8.14 -2.54 15.43
C LEU A 422 -8.58 -1.10 15.24
N VAL A 423 -7.74 -0.14 15.61
CA VAL A 423 -8.01 1.28 15.35
C VAL A 423 -7.91 1.56 13.85
N PHE A 424 -8.98 2.10 13.25
CA PHE A 424 -8.95 2.52 11.84
C PHE A 424 -9.07 4.03 11.64
N ASP A 425 -9.43 4.77 12.69
CA ASP A 425 -9.67 6.21 12.60
C ASP A 425 -9.54 6.84 14.00
N THR A 426 -8.87 7.98 14.09
CA THR A 426 -8.59 8.66 15.36
C THR A 426 -9.60 9.78 15.60
N ASN A 427 -9.93 10.04 16.86
CA ASN A 427 -10.88 11.09 17.18
C ASN A 427 -10.20 12.47 17.05
N PRO A 428 -10.69 13.38 16.19
CA PRO A 428 -10.09 14.71 16.03
C PRO A 428 -10.38 15.62 17.23
N THR A 429 -11.37 15.27 18.06
CA THR A 429 -11.73 16.07 19.24
C THR A 429 -10.81 15.71 20.40
N PRO A 430 -10.03 16.65 20.96
CA PRO A 430 -9.08 16.35 22.04
C PRO A 430 -9.72 15.70 23.28
N ALA A 431 -10.94 16.08 23.62
CA ALA A 431 -11.70 15.49 24.74
C ALA A 431 -11.99 13.99 24.55
N ASN A 432 -12.02 13.51 23.30
CA ASN A 432 -12.29 12.13 22.93
C ASN A 432 -11.05 11.43 22.35
N ALA A 433 -9.84 11.97 22.55
CA ALA A 433 -8.62 11.42 21.95
C ALA A 433 -8.33 9.96 22.35
N ASN A 434 -8.87 9.50 23.48
CA ASN A 434 -8.80 8.11 23.96
C ASN A 434 -10.01 7.25 23.53
N ARG A 435 -10.82 7.73 22.57
CA ARG A 435 -12.01 7.08 22.02
C ARG A 435 -11.96 7.08 20.48
N PRO A 436 -11.04 6.29 19.88
CA PRO A 436 -10.97 6.11 18.43
C PRO A 436 -12.18 5.35 17.87
N ARG A 437 -12.32 5.32 16.55
CA ARG A 437 -13.19 4.36 15.88
C ARG A 437 -12.40 3.10 15.51
N VAL A 438 -13.02 1.95 15.69
CA VAL A 438 -12.34 0.65 15.67
C VAL A 438 -13.08 -0.38 14.81
N LEU A 439 -12.33 -1.29 14.20
CA LEU A 439 -12.83 -2.51 13.58
C LEU A 439 -12.77 -3.61 14.63
N VAL A 440 -13.92 -4.03 15.13
CA VAL A 440 -14.04 -5.16 16.06
C VAL A 440 -13.89 -6.45 15.26
N ILE A 441 -12.90 -7.26 15.63
CA ILE A 441 -12.49 -8.48 14.90
C ILE A 441 -12.78 -9.77 15.66
N THR A 442 -13.15 -9.67 16.95
CA THR A 442 -13.67 -10.81 17.72
C THR A 442 -14.96 -10.48 18.43
N ASP A 443 -15.75 -11.50 18.75
CA ASP A 443 -16.86 -11.39 19.70
C ASP A 443 -16.36 -11.31 21.16
N THR A 444 -17.29 -11.18 22.10
CA THR A 444 -17.02 -11.11 23.56
C THR A 444 -16.47 -12.42 24.14
N SER A 445 -16.55 -13.52 23.39
CA SER A 445 -16.02 -14.84 23.76
C SER A 445 -14.62 -15.07 23.18
N GLY A 446 -14.13 -14.16 22.34
CA GLY A 446 -12.84 -14.24 21.66
C GLY A 446 -12.85 -14.98 20.33
N ASN A 447 -14.03 -15.34 19.79
CA ASN A 447 -14.11 -15.96 18.46
C ASN A 447 -13.92 -14.90 17.38
N GLN A 448 -13.17 -15.21 16.32
CA GLN A 448 -13.07 -14.34 15.15
C GLN A 448 -14.43 -14.16 14.48
N ILE A 449 -14.72 -12.93 14.06
CA ILE A 449 -15.95 -12.55 13.36
C ILE A 449 -15.62 -11.76 12.10
N GLU A 450 -16.60 -11.61 11.20
CA GLU A 450 -16.51 -10.59 10.14
C GLU A 450 -16.37 -9.21 10.82
N ALA A 451 -15.36 -8.46 10.39
CA ALA A 451 -14.98 -7.22 11.05
C ALA A 451 -16.12 -6.20 10.96
N ARG A 452 -16.46 -5.60 12.12
CA ARG A 452 -17.52 -4.58 12.21
C ARG A 452 -16.98 -3.28 12.78
N THR A 453 -17.46 -2.15 12.27
CA THR A 453 -17.08 -0.84 12.79
C THR A 453 -17.77 -0.56 14.12
N ALA A 454 -17.07 0.15 15.01
CA ALA A 454 -17.62 0.68 16.25
C ALA A 454 -16.98 2.03 16.57
N ASP A 455 -17.78 2.99 17.04
CA ASP A 455 -17.28 4.26 17.56
C ASP A 455 -17.23 4.19 19.09
N LEU A 456 -16.03 4.33 19.68
CA LEU A 456 -15.86 4.24 21.13
C LEU A 456 -16.43 5.47 21.88
N THR A 457 -16.89 6.51 21.18
CA THR A 457 -17.65 7.60 21.79
C THR A 457 -19.10 7.23 22.10
N GLU A 458 -19.62 6.14 21.51
CA GLU A 458 -21.01 5.74 21.72
C GLU A 458 -21.34 5.48 23.19
N ILE A 459 -22.45 6.06 23.64
CA ILE A 459 -22.99 5.91 24.99
C ILE A 459 -24.20 4.98 24.94
N ASP A 460 -24.30 4.06 25.90
CA ASP A 460 -25.50 3.28 26.14
C ASP A 460 -26.56 4.17 26.80
N PRO A 461 -27.71 4.41 26.16
CA PRO A 461 -28.75 5.29 26.68
C PRO A 461 -29.38 4.79 27.98
N ARG A 462 -29.26 3.49 28.31
CA ARG A 462 -29.81 2.92 29.55
C ARG A 462 -28.90 3.13 30.75
N THR A 463 -27.60 3.06 30.55
CA THR A 463 -26.62 3.12 31.65
C THR A 463 -25.91 4.47 31.75
N GLY A 464 -25.97 5.30 30.68
CA GLY A 464 -25.22 6.55 30.59
C GLY A 464 -23.70 6.35 30.47
N ARG A 465 -23.23 5.11 30.31
CA ARG A 465 -21.82 4.76 30.16
C ARG A 465 -21.48 4.50 28.70
N HIS A 466 -20.20 4.60 28.35
CA HIS A 466 -19.76 4.19 27.02
C HIS A 466 -20.05 2.71 26.79
N LYS A 467 -20.49 2.37 25.56
CA LYS A 467 -20.75 0.97 25.20
C LYS A 467 -19.49 0.11 25.23
N ARG A 468 -18.34 0.73 24.95
CA ARG A 468 -17.01 0.11 24.89
C ARG A 468 -15.96 1.10 25.35
N SER A 469 -14.99 0.64 26.12
CA SER A 469 -13.82 1.40 26.53
C SER A 469 -12.55 0.59 26.27
N VAL A 470 -11.44 1.28 26.03
CA VAL A 470 -10.13 0.63 25.90
C VAL A 470 -9.71 0.10 27.26
N ALA A 471 -9.56 -1.23 27.37
CA ALA A 471 -9.02 -1.88 28.56
C ALA A 471 -7.49 -2.01 28.48
N LYS A 472 -6.95 -2.38 27.31
CA LYS A 472 -5.50 -2.57 27.14
C LYS A 472 -5.07 -2.43 25.68
N VAL A 473 -3.85 -1.92 25.46
CA VAL A 473 -3.16 -1.98 24.16
C VAL A 473 -2.40 -3.31 24.06
N LEU A 474 -2.56 -4.01 22.94
CA LEU A 474 -1.94 -5.30 22.67
C LEU A 474 -0.95 -5.20 21.51
N ASP A 475 0.02 -6.11 21.53
CA ASP A 475 0.98 -6.27 20.45
C ASP A 475 0.39 -7.14 19.34
N VAL A 476 0.12 -6.55 18.19
CA VAL A 476 -0.48 -7.22 17.03
C VAL A 476 0.30 -8.48 16.59
N HIS A 477 1.63 -8.48 16.76
CA HIS A 477 2.49 -9.58 16.36
C HIS A 477 2.33 -10.80 17.26
N LYS A 478 2.03 -10.62 18.54
CA LYS A 478 1.77 -11.72 19.48
C LYS A 478 0.46 -12.45 19.19
N TYR A 479 -0.48 -11.78 18.51
CA TYR A 479 -1.79 -12.32 18.17
C TYR A 479 -1.90 -12.76 16.71
N ASN A 480 -0.80 -12.76 15.94
CA ASN A 480 -0.74 -13.17 14.54
C ASN A 480 -1.79 -12.47 13.64
N ILE A 481 -2.10 -11.21 13.94
CA ILE A 481 -3.05 -10.41 13.16
C ILE A 481 -2.31 -9.71 12.04
N ASN A 482 -2.73 -9.96 10.80
CA ASN A 482 -2.19 -9.27 9.64
C ASN A 482 -3.00 -8.01 9.36
N LEU A 483 -2.43 -6.83 9.68
CA LEU A 483 -3.08 -5.53 9.45
C LEU A 483 -3.51 -5.33 7.98
N ALA A 484 -2.75 -5.89 7.03
CA ALA A 484 -3.07 -5.78 5.62
C ALA A 484 -4.46 -6.38 5.28
N GLU A 485 -4.96 -7.37 6.02
CA GLU A 485 -6.27 -7.97 5.76
C GLU A 485 -7.44 -7.05 6.10
N TYR A 486 -7.21 -6.04 6.94
CA TYR A 486 -8.25 -5.13 7.44
C TYR A 486 -8.15 -3.72 6.84
N PHE A 487 -6.95 -3.31 6.40
CA PHE A 487 -6.69 -2.00 5.80
C PHE A 487 -6.52 -2.02 4.28
N ILE A 488 -6.42 -3.21 3.65
CA ILE A 488 -6.32 -3.41 2.21
C ILE A 488 -7.49 -4.24 1.68
#